data_AF-A0A7J2NPN7-F1
#
_entry.id   AF-A0A7J2NPN7-F1
#
_cell.length_a   1.000
_cell.length_b   1.000
_cell.length_c   1.000
_cell.angle_alpha   90.00
_cell.angle_beta   90.00
_cell.angle_gamma   90.00
#
_symmetry.space_group_name_H-M   'P 1'
#
loop_
_entity.id
_entity.type
_entity.pdbx_description
1 polymer ?
#
loop_
_entity_poly.entity_id
_entity_poly.type
_entity_poly.pdbx_seq_one_letter_code
_entity_poly.pdbx_strand_id
1 'polypeptide(L)' 'MRIILVGWGVVGQSFAQIITSRKGELARKYGFRPRIVAIVDKKG' A
#
# COMPACT_ATOMS: atom_id res chain seq x y z
N MET A 1 0.01 4.23 9.72
CA MET A 1 0.99 3.13 9.65
C MET A 1 1.85 3.30 8.41
N ARG A 2 3.17 3.13 8.52
CA ARG A 2 4.09 3.15 7.37
C ARG A 2 4.28 1.72 6.88
N ILE A 3 4.18 1.50 5.57
CA ILE A 3 4.30 0.20 4.93
C ILE A 3 5.47 0.25 3.95
N ILE A 4 6.36 -0.73 4.03
CA ILE A 4 7.38 -1.00 3.02
C ILE A 4 6.92 -2.23 2.25
N LEU A 5 6.89 -2.12 0.92
CA LEU A 5 6.53 -3.22 0.03
C LEU A 5 7.80 -3.87 -0.52
N VAL A 6 7.96 -5.17 -0.31
CA VAL A 6 9.06 -5.95 -0.88
C VAL A 6 8.47 -6.86 -1.95
N GLY A 7 8.81 -6.58 -3.20
CA GLY A 7 8.24 -7.18 -4.40
C GLY A 7 7.24 -6.26 -5.10
N TRP A 8 7.52 -5.92 -6.36
CA TRP A 8 6.64 -5.13 -7.24
C TRP A 8 6.08 -5.94 -8.41
N GLY A 9 5.51 -7.10 -8.09
CA GLY A 9 4.74 -7.91 -9.04
C GLY A 9 3.27 -7.49 -9.13
N VAL A 10 2.46 -8.31 -9.79
CA VAL A 10 1.00 -8.10 -9.95
C VAL A 10 0.30 -7.88 -8.59
N VAL A 11 0.70 -8.63 -7.56
CA VAL A 11 0.12 -8.51 -6.22
C VAL A 11 0.48 -7.17 -5.57
N GLY A 12 1.74 -6.74 -5.65
CA GLY A 12 2.20 -5.48 -5.07
C GLY A 12 1.50 -4.28 -5.70
N GLN A 13 1.33 -4.30 -7.03
CA GLN A 13 0.60 -3.29 -7.78
C GLN A 13 -0.87 -3.21 -7.37
N SER A 14 -1.56 -4.37 -7.34
CA SER A 14 -2.97 -4.44 -6.94
C SER A 14 -3.18 -3.98 -5.49
N PHE A 15 -2.29 -4.40 -4.58
CA PHE A 15 -2.33 -3.93 -3.18
C PHE A 15 -2.17 -2.41 -3.08
N ALA A 16 -1.20 -1.83 -3.79
CA ALA A 16 -0.97 -0.39 -3.79
C ALA A 16 -2.19 0.38 -4.35
N GLN A 17 -2.84 -0.14 -5.39
CA GLN A 17 -4.08 0.41 -5.92
C GLN A 17 -5.21 0.36 -4.89
N ILE A 18 -5.45 -0.78 -4.25
CA ILE A 18 -6.52 -0.93 -3.24
C ILE A 18 -6.31 0.03 -2.08
N ILE A 19 -5.09 0.08 -1.54
CA ILE A 19 -4.72 0.95 -0.42
C ILE A 19 -4.92 2.42 -0.76
N THR A 20 -4.56 2.82 -1.98
CA THR A 20 -4.68 4.21 -2.44
C THR A 20 -6.14 4.59 -2.67
N SER A 21 -6.89 3.76 -3.39
CA SER A 21 -8.30 3.99 -3.74
C SER A 21 -9.22 3.95 -2.52
N ARG A 22 -8.92 3.10 -1.52
CA ARG A 22 -9.77 2.93 -0.32
C ARG A 22 -9.24 3.63 0.93
N LYS A 23 -8.23 4.49 0.80
CA LYS A 23 -7.60 5.18 1.94
C LYS A 23 -8.61 5.93 2.82
N GLY A 24 -9.59 6.61 2.21
CA GLY A 24 -10.63 7.33 2.92
C GLY A 24 -11.59 6.42 3.69
N GLU A 25 -11.98 5.30 3.09
CA GLU A 25 -12.83 4.29 3.72
C GLU A 25 -12.12 3.63 4.91
N LEU A 26 -10.86 3.21 4.71
CA LEU A 26 -10.03 2.61 5.76
C LEU A 26 -9.83 3.56 6.95
N ALA A 27 -9.62 4.85 6.67
CA ALA A 27 -9.47 5.87 7.70
C ALA A 27 -10.77 6.09 8.48
N ARG A 28 -11.93 6.06 7.81
CA ARG A 28 -13.24 6.28 8.46
C ARG A 28 -13.73 5.06 9.23
N LYS A 29 -13.64 3.86 8.66
CA LYS A 29 -14.15 2.62 9.27
C LYS A 29 -13.25 2.08 10.38
N TYR A 30 -11.93 2.21 10.22
CA TYR A 30 -10.97 1.53 11.08
C TYR A 30 -9.95 2.49 11.73
N GLY A 31 -10.07 3.80 11.52
CA GLY A 31 -9.03 4.76 11.94
C GLY A 31 -7.69 4.55 11.23
N PHE A 32 -7.65 3.67 10.22
CA PHE A 32 -6.42 3.17 9.64
C PHE A 32 -5.97 4.05 8.47
N ARG A 33 -4.81 4.69 8.63
CA ARG A 33 -4.20 5.55 7.61
C ARG A 33 -2.90 4.90 7.11
N PRO A 34 -2.98 3.93 6.19
CA PRO A 34 -1.81 3.32 5.59
C PRO A 34 -1.10 4.32 4.67
N ARG A 35 0.24 4.28 4.69
CA ARG A 35 1.09 5.02 3.76
C ARG A 35 2.21 4.09 3.32
N ILE A 36 2.25 3.78 2.02
CA ILE A 36 3.39 3.09 1.41
C ILE A 36 4.51 4.13 1.33
N VAL A 37 5.64 3.84 1.98
CA VAL A 37 6.78 4.77 2.08
C VAL A 37 7.97 4.33 1.24
N ALA A 38 8.04 3.06 0.87
CA ALA A 38 9.03 2.50 -0.03
C ALA A 38 8.46 1.24 -0.71
N ILE A 39 8.92 1.00 -1.93
CA ILE A 39 8.73 -0.25 -2.67
C ILE A 39 10.12 -0.69 -3.09
N VAL A 40 10.45 -1.95 -2.86
CA VAL A 40 11.70 -2.59 -3.28
C VAL A 40 11.33 -3.69 -4.25
N ASP A 41 12.00 -3.78 -5.40
CA ASP A 41 11.82 -4.89 -6.33
C ASP A 41 13.17 -5.54 -6.71
N LYS A 42 13.12 -6.58 -7.55
CA LYS A 42 14.34 -7.30 -7.94
C LYS A 42 15.32 -6.47 -8.79
N LYS A 43 14.90 -5.30 -9.27
CA LYS A 43 15.70 -4.35 -10.07
C LYS A 43 16.22 -3.17 -9.22
N GLY A 44 15.90 -3.13 -7.93
CA GLY A 44 16.23 -2.04 -7.01
C GLY A 44 14.97 -1.27 -6.63
#